data_AF-A6KWZ3-F1
#
_entry.id   AF-A6KWZ3-F1
#
_cell.length_a   1.000
_cell.length_b   1.000
_cell.length_c   1.000
_cell.angle_alpha   90.00
_cell.angle_beta   90.00
_cell.angle_gamma   90.00
#
_symmetry.space_group_name_H-M   'P 1'
#
loop_
_entity.id
_entity.type
_entity.pdbx_description
1 polymer ?
#
loop_
_entity_poly.entity_id
_entity_poly.type
_entity_poly.pdbx_seq_one_letter_code
_entity_poly.pdbx_strand_id
1 'polypeptide(L)'
;MKNYIPATFLLTLIVVGVLMGLYFLPSMSVGGKPLRKVDLLADIRPDVEEEVCDSDTIVLPPPVKPIFVDTCKTGITCIEDYSDSTMRGMKHFYEALSKVKTMKRPVRIAYFGDSFIEADIFTADLREMLQQEFGGCGVGYVPVTSSISGYRPTVRHTFGGWSSHSSNDSVGFDKMQQDISGHYFFPREGAYVQLKGQSKYASRLDTCEVSTFYFLNKGFAAVRSKVNNAAEGELHEEVGTGGVQAVSVRGRIGQVRWSVEQADSVTFYGVAMDGRQGISLDNFSVRGSSGLHLRSIPLHTLCDFQRLRPYDLIVVQYGLNVATERGVKYDGYKKGMLSVIEHLKTAFPETSILLVSVGDREYKNENGDLRTMPGVKNLIRYQQSIAADSHIAFWNMYEAMGGQGSIVDMIGQKMANLDYTHINFKGGKHLAGILFETLMYGKEQYERRKAYEEE
;
A
#
# COMPACT_ATOMS: atom_id res chain seq x y z
N MET A 1 -7.07 39.34 52.36
CA MET A 1 -6.33 38.72 51.23
C MET A 1 -5.80 39.85 50.35
N LYS A 2 -4.50 39.87 50.03
CA LYS A 2 -3.94 40.89 49.12
C LYS A 2 -4.50 40.67 47.71
N ASN A 3 -4.97 41.74 47.06
CA ASN A 3 -5.50 41.68 45.71
C ASN A 3 -4.35 41.63 44.70
N TYR A 4 -4.07 40.44 44.15
CA TYR A 4 -3.02 40.23 43.16
C TYR A 4 -3.50 40.40 41.71
N ILE A 5 -4.79 40.66 41.49
CA ILE A 5 -5.38 40.83 40.16
C ILE A 5 -4.64 41.88 39.31
N PRO A 6 -4.22 43.05 39.84
CA PRO A 6 -3.49 44.04 39.04
C PRO A 6 -2.10 43.56 38.61
N ALA A 7 -1.42 42.81 39.50
CA ALA A 7 -0.09 42.27 39.22
C ALA A 7 -0.15 41.14 38.18
N THR A 8 -1.15 40.25 38.28
CA THR A 8 -1.39 39.20 37.29
C THR A 8 -1.80 39.80 35.94
N PHE A 9 -2.66 40.82 35.92
CA PHE A 9 -3.05 41.51 34.68
C PHE A 9 -1.86 42.19 34.00
N LEU A 10 -1.02 42.89 34.77
CA LEU A 10 0.20 43.52 34.25
C LEU A 10 1.18 42.48 33.70
N LEU A 11 1.36 41.35 34.40
CA LEU A 11 2.19 40.25 33.92
C LEU A 11 1.67 39.69 32.59
N THR A 12 0.36 39.47 32.47
CA THR A 12 -0.26 39.02 31.21
C THR A 12 -0.04 40.02 30.08
N LEU A 13 -0.19 41.33 30.34
CA LEU A 13 0.09 42.39 29.37
C LEU A 13 1.55 42.38 28.91
N ILE A 14 2.49 42.22 29.83
CA ILE A 14 3.92 42.12 29.53
C ILE A 14 4.19 40.88 28.67
N VAL A 15 3.63 39.72 29.04
CA VAL A 15 3.80 38.47 28.28
C VAL A 15 3.26 38.61 26.86
N VAL A 16 2.05 39.15 26.70
CA VAL A 16 1.44 39.41 25.38
C VAL A 16 2.28 40.41 24.58
N GLY A 17 2.77 41.48 25.21
CA GLY A 17 3.65 42.47 24.57
C GLY A 17 4.98 41.86 24.10
N VAL A 18 5.59 40.99 24.91
CA VAL A 18 6.82 40.27 24.54
C VAL A 18 6.54 39.31 23.38
N LEU A 19 5.47 38.52 23.43
CA LEU A 19 5.09 37.61 22.35
C LEU A 19 4.79 38.37 21.04
N MET A 20 4.12 39.52 21.11
CA MET A 20 3.95 40.42 19.95
C MET A 20 5.29 40.99 19.46
N GLY A 21 6.23 41.31 20.36
CA GLY A 21 7.57 41.74 19.97
C GLY A 21 8.34 40.63 19.22
N LEU A 22 8.22 39.38 19.67
CA LEU A 22 8.85 38.22 19.04
C LEU A 22 8.32 37.95 17.61
N TYR A 23 7.11 38.39 17.29
CA TYR A 23 6.55 38.29 15.93
C TYR A 23 7.36 39.09 14.89
N PHE A 24 7.98 40.21 15.29
CA PHE A 24 8.78 41.05 14.39
C PHE A 24 10.22 40.55 14.21
N LEU A 25 10.61 39.47 14.89
CA LEU A 25 11.92 38.87 14.68
C LEU A 25 11.95 38.12 13.33
N PRO A 26 13.08 38.20 12.59
CA PRO A 26 13.26 37.41 11.38
C PRO A 26 13.29 35.92 11.71
N SER A 27 12.92 35.07 10.74
CA SER A 27 13.00 33.61 10.87
C SER A 27 14.45 33.18 11.13
N MET A 28 14.69 32.53 12.26
CA MET A 28 16.01 32.05 12.65
C MET A 28 16.10 30.54 12.42
N SER A 29 17.25 30.02 11.99
CA SER A 29 17.49 28.58 11.88
C SER A 29 18.58 28.12 12.83
N VAL A 30 18.35 27.02 13.56
CA VAL A 30 19.36 26.40 14.43
C VAL A 30 19.64 25.00 13.89
N GLY A 31 20.89 24.72 13.50
CA GLY A 31 21.30 23.43 12.96
C GLY A 31 20.59 23.05 11.64
N GLY A 32 20.27 24.03 10.80
CA GLY A 32 19.57 23.82 9.53
C GLY A 32 18.06 23.57 9.66
N LYS A 33 17.49 23.61 10.88
CA LYS A 33 16.04 23.57 11.10
C LYS A 33 15.51 24.98 11.40
N PRO A 34 14.47 25.45 10.70
CA PRO A 34 13.86 26.74 11.00
C PRO A 34 13.19 26.70 12.38
N LEU A 35 13.42 27.73 13.19
CA LEU A 35 12.69 27.96 14.43
C LEU A 35 11.30 28.53 14.10
N ARG A 36 10.29 28.05 14.82
CA ARG A 36 8.91 28.51 14.66
C ARG A 36 8.82 30.01 14.97
N LYS A 37 8.29 30.79 14.03
CA LYS A 37 7.97 32.20 14.26
C LYS A 37 6.86 32.30 15.30
N VAL A 38 7.00 33.23 16.25
CA VAL A 38 5.95 33.49 17.23
C VAL A 38 4.87 34.31 16.54
N ASP A 39 3.68 33.76 16.41
CA ASP A 39 2.57 34.41 15.73
C ASP A 39 1.31 34.35 16.58
N LEU A 40 1.03 35.44 17.30
CA LEU A 40 -0.11 35.55 18.21
C LEU A 40 -1.43 35.87 17.46
N LEU A 41 -1.34 36.30 16.20
CA LEU A 41 -2.48 36.77 15.42
C LEU A 41 -2.89 35.78 14.32
N ALA A 42 -2.26 34.60 14.27
CA ALA A 42 -2.57 33.55 13.30
C ALA A 42 -4.07 33.20 13.29
N ASP A 43 -4.67 33.02 14.47
CA ASP A 43 -6.09 32.60 14.60
C ASP A 43 -7.13 33.68 14.21
N ILE A 44 -6.71 34.93 13.98
CA ILE A 44 -7.61 36.07 13.70
C ILE A 44 -7.39 36.61 12.27
N ARG A 45 -6.30 36.23 11.61
CA ARG A 45 -6.02 36.70 10.26
C ARG A 45 -6.87 35.94 9.23
N PRO A 46 -7.45 36.65 8.25
CA PRO A 46 -8.09 35.99 7.13
C PRO A 46 -7.02 35.24 6.32
N ASP A 47 -7.34 34.00 5.91
CA ASP A 47 -6.48 33.21 5.04
C ASP A 47 -6.25 33.96 3.73
N VAL A 48 -4.99 34.33 3.47
CA VAL A 48 -4.59 34.88 2.18
C VAL A 48 -4.21 33.71 1.29
N GLU A 49 -5.04 33.41 0.29
CA GLU A 49 -4.67 32.50 -0.80
C GLU A 49 -3.47 33.11 -1.55
N GLU A 50 -2.27 32.60 -1.29
CA GLU A 50 -1.13 32.87 -2.15
C GLU A 50 -1.25 31.96 -3.36
N GLU A 51 -1.18 32.53 -4.57
CA GLU A 51 -1.14 31.78 -5.82
C GLU A 51 0.04 30.80 -5.78
N VAL A 52 -0.28 29.51 -5.78
CA VAL A 52 0.70 28.45 -5.93
C VAL A 52 1.27 28.57 -7.33
N CYS A 53 2.59 28.68 -7.47
CA CYS A 53 3.28 28.43 -8.73
C CYS A 53 3.08 26.95 -9.11
N ASP A 54 1.92 26.63 -9.67
CA ASP A 54 1.68 25.38 -10.34
C ASP A 54 2.55 25.39 -11.59
N SER A 55 3.65 24.64 -11.55
CA SER A 55 4.55 24.54 -12.68
C SER A 55 3.90 23.62 -13.71
N ASP A 56 2.95 24.17 -14.48
CA ASP A 56 2.18 23.59 -15.60
C ASP A 56 3.05 23.17 -16.80
N THR A 57 4.20 22.52 -16.56
CA THR A 57 5.15 22.16 -17.63
C THR A 57 4.98 20.75 -18.16
N ILE A 58 4.17 19.89 -17.54
CA ILE A 58 3.91 18.53 -18.04
C ILE A 58 2.58 18.51 -18.79
N VAL A 59 2.66 18.41 -20.11
CA VAL A 59 1.51 18.11 -20.96
C VAL A 59 1.19 16.63 -20.78
N LEU A 60 0.02 16.33 -20.22
CA LEU A 60 -0.49 14.97 -20.10
C LEU A 60 -1.08 14.54 -21.46
N PRO A 61 -0.75 13.34 -21.97
CA PRO A 61 -1.45 12.81 -23.13
C PRO A 61 -2.92 12.56 -22.75
N PRO A 62 -3.89 12.86 -23.64
CA PRO A 62 -5.28 12.55 -23.37
C PRO A 62 -5.43 11.03 -23.21
N PRO A 63 -6.26 10.56 -22.26
CA PRO A 63 -6.56 9.13 -22.15
C PRO A 63 -7.16 8.66 -23.48
N VAL A 64 -6.83 7.43 -23.89
CA VAL A 64 -7.38 6.83 -25.11
C VAL A 64 -8.86 6.59 -24.87
N LYS A 65 -9.70 7.55 -25.29
CA LYS A 65 -11.15 7.44 -25.15
C LYS A 65 -11.67 6.46 -26.21
N PRO A 66 -12.29 5.34 -25.82
CA PRO A 66 -12.98 4.49 -26.77
C PRO A 66 -14.16 5.24 -27.42
N ILE A 67 -14.65 4.72 -28.54
CA ILE A 67 -15.79 5.27 -29.31
C ILE A 67 -17.07 5.32 -28.46
N PHE A 68 -17.14 4.50 -27.40
CA PHE A 68 -18.16 4.57 -26.36
C PHE A 68 -17.76 5.59 -25.28
N VAL A 69 -18.56 6.64 -25.10
CA VAL A 69 -18.28 7.69 -24.11
C VAL A 69 -18.55 7.17 -22.70
N ASP A 70 -17.51 6.65 -22.07
CA ASP A 70 -17.49 6.34 -20.64
C ASP A 70 -17.37 7.67 -19.87
N THR A 71 -18.49 8.35 -19.61
CA THR A 71 -18.46 9.55 -18.76
C THR A 71 -18.37 9.12 -17.31
N CYS A 72 -17.29 9.52 -16.63
CA CYS A 72 -17.15 9.29 -15.20
C CYS A 72 -18.37 9.85 -14.45
N LYS A 73 -18.98 9.01 -13.61
CA LYS A 73 -20.16 9.37 -12.82
C LYS A 73 -19.82 10.52 -11.86
N THR A 74 -20.67 11.54 -11.83
CA THR A 74 -20.55 12.67 -10.90
C THR A 74 -20.42 12.18 -9.46
N GLY A 75 -19.40 12.68 -8.75
CA GLY A 75 -19.13 12.33 -7.35
C GLY A 75 -18.22 11.11 -7.15
N ILE A 76 -17.71 10.50 -8.22
CA ILE A 76 -16.71 9.42 -8.17
C ILE A 76 -15.44 9.90 -8.88
N THR A 77 -14.28 9.57 -8.32
CA THR A 77 -12.99 9.70 -9.01
C THR A 77 -12.71 8.40 -9.75
N CYS A 78 -12.93 8.38 -11.06
CA CYS A 78 -12.80 7.16 -11.87
C CYS A 78 -11.34 6.73 -12.07
N ILE A 79 -11.15 5.46 -12.39
CA ILE A 79 -9.87 4.95 -12.89
C ILE A 79 -9.71 5.40 -14.33
N GLU A 80 -8.60 6.07 -14.62
CA GLU A 80 -8.18 6.43 -15.97
C GLU A 80 -7.35 5.28 -16.55
N ASP A 81 -7.87 4.64 -17.60
CA ASP A 81 -7.18 3.54 -18.26
C ASP A 81 -6.42 4.04 -19.50
N TYR A 82 -5.09 4.05 -19.42
CA TYR A 82 -4.20 4.45 -20.52
C TYR A 82 -3.72 3.27 -21.38
N SER A 83 -4.29 2.08 -21.17
CA SER A 83 -3.83 0.89 -21.88
C SER A 83 -3.98 0.99 -23.38
N ASP A 84 -2.96 0.47 -24.06
CA ASP A 84 -2.91 0.30 -25.50
C ASP A 84 -3.37 -1.12 -25.87
N SER A 85 -3.03 -1.56 -27.08
CA SER A 85 -3.33 -2.92 -27.56
C SER A 85 -2.77 -4.06 -26.69
N THR A 86 -1.86 -3.76 -25.75
CA THR A 86 -1.30 -4.76 -24.81
C THR A 86 -2.23 -5.09 -23.64
N MET A 87 -3.36 -4.38 -23.51
CA MET A 87 -4.41 -4.60 -22.50
C MET A 87 -3.95 -4.62 -21.04
N ARG A 88 -2.84 -3.93 -20.73
CA ARG A 88 -2.23 -3.88 -19.37
C ARG A 88 -2.90 -2.92 -18.38
N GLY A 89 -4.02 -2.34 -18.78
CA GLY A 89 -4.93 -1.56 -17.95
C GLY A 89 -5.79 -2.48 -17.07
N MET A 90 -7.05 -2.13 -16.86
CA MET A 90 -7.92 -2.86 -15.93
C MET A 90 -8.64 -4.08 -16.52
N LYS A 91 -8.55 -4.31 -17.84
CA LYS A 91 -9.28 -5.38 -18.54
C LYS A 91 -9.08 -6.77 -17.94
N HIS A 92 -7.84 -7.24 -17.79
CA HIS A 92 -7.56 -8.59 -17.29
C HIS A 92 -8.15 -8.82 -15.89
N PHE A 93 -8.05 -7.82 -15.02
CA PHE A 93 -8.65 -7.86 -13.70
C PHE A 93 -10.17 -7.92 -13.74
N TYR A 94 -10.83 -7.09 -14.55
CA TYR A 94 -12.29 -7.13 -14.68
C TYR A 94 -12.79 -8.45 -15.27
N GLU A 95 -12.07 -9.02 -16.25
CA GLU A 95 -12.36 -10.35 -16.76
C GLU A 95 -12.22 -11.44 -15.69
N ALA A 96 -11.18 -11.36 -14.87
CA ALA A 96 -10.97 -12.28 -13.76
C ALA A 96 -12.11 -12.18 -12.74
N LEU A 97 -12.54 -10.96 -12.39
CA LEU A 97 -13.69 -10.74 -11.51
C LEU A 97 -15.00 -11.31 -12.10
N SER A 98 -15.28 -11.10 -13.39
CA SER A 98 -16.47 -11.67 -14.03
C SER A 98 -16.44 -13.20 -14.07
N LYS A 99 -15.26 -13.83 -14.07
CA LYS A 99 -15.07 -15.28 -14.09
C LYS A 99 -14.86 -15.90 -12.69
N VAL A 100 -14.84 -15.11 -11.62
CA VAL A 100 -14.41 -15.54 -10.26
C VAL A 100 -15.09 -16.82 -9.76
N LYS A 101 -16.37 -17.03 -10.08
CA LYS A 101 -17.15 -18.22 -9.67
C LYS A 101 -16.73 -19.51 -10.40
N THR A 102 -16.11 -19.38 -11.57
CA THR A 102 -15.69 -20.50 -12.43
C THR A 102 -14.20 -20.80 -12.34
N MET A 103 -13.42 -19.87 -11.79
CA MET A 103 -11.98 -20.04 -11.63
C MET A 103 -11.69 -21.07 -10.54
N LYS A 104 -10.74 -21.98 -10.82
CA LYS A 104 -10.24 -22.99 -9.86
C LYS A 104 -9.14 -22.45 -8.93
N ARG A 105 -9.07 -21.13 -8.81
CA ARG A 105 -8.17 -20.36 -7.96
C ARG A 105 -8.87 -19.05 -7.58
N PRO A 106 -8.46 -18.39 -6.49
CA PRO A 106 -8.92 -17.03 -6.24
C PRO A 106 -8.40 -16.07 -7.32
N VAL A 107 -9.14 -14.99 -7.53
CA VAL A 107 -8.65 -13.77 -8.16
C VAL A 107 -7.75 -13.08 -7.14
N ARG A 108 -6.51 -12.80 -7.52
CA ARG A 108 -5.48 -12.31 -6.58
C ARG A 108 -5.05 -10.88 -6.90
N ILE A 109 -4.95 -10.08 -5.84
CA ILE A 109 -4.49 -8.70 -5.89
C ILE A 109 -3.20 -8.60 -5.08
N ALA A 110 -2.11 -8.14 -5.70
CA ALA A 110 -0.90 -7.72 -5.00
C ALA A 110 -0.96 -6.21 -4.79
N TYR A 111 -1.03 -5.77 -3.54
CA TYR A 111 -1.06 -4.34 -3.22
C TYR A 111 0.28 -3.91 -2.64
N PHE A 112 1.07 -3.19 -3.43
CA PHE A 112 2.35 -2.63 -3.02
C PHE A 112 2.17 -1.20 -2.51
N GLY A 113 2.78 -0.90 -1.38
CA GLY A 113 2.82 0.47 -0.91
C GLY A 113 3.79 0.73 0.23
N ASP A 114 3.70 1.92 0.78
CA ASP A 114 4.55 2.39 1.88
C ASP A 114 3.84 2.30 3.24
N SER A 115 4.11 3.23 4.15
CA SER A 115 3.47 3.30 5.46
C SER A 115 1.95 3.53 5.38
N PHE A 116 1.43 4.03 4.25
CA PHE A 116 0.01 4.31 4.09
C PHE A 116 -0.88 3.07 4.20
N ILE A 117 -0.38 1.91 3.76
CA ILE A 117 -1.10 0.62 3.80
C ILE A 117 -0.56 -0.31 4.90
N GLU A 118 0.36 0.17 5.74
CA GLU A 118 1.03 -0.64 6.75
C GLU A 118 0.03 -1.37 7.65
N ALA A 119 0.35 -2.61 8.02
CA ALA A 119 -0.46 -3.43 8.93
C ALA A 119 -1.93 -3.61 8.49
N ASP A 120 -2.17 -3.54 7.18
CA ASP A 120 -3.48 -3.54 6.55
C ASP A 120 -4.38 -2.32 6.89
N ILE A 121 -3.83 -1.15 7.21
CA ILE A 121 -4.63 0.08 7.49
C ILE A 121 -5.70 0.31 6.42
N PHE A 122 -5.31 0.20 5.15
CA PHE A 122 -6.19 0.38 4.00
C PHE A 122 -6.68 -0.96 3.42
N THR A 123 -5.77 -1.91 3.23
CA THR A 123 -6.04 -3.16 2.51
C THR A 123 -6.95 -4.12 3.27
N ALA A 124 -7.10 -4.00 4.59
CA ALA A 124 -7.99 -4.88 5.36
C ALA A 124 -9.44 -4.71 4.94
N ASP A 125 -9.93 -3.47 4.91
CA ASP A 125 -11.31 -3.17 4.57
C ASP A 125 -11.57 -3.37 3.07
N LEU A 126 -10.61 -3.05 2.20
CA LEU A 126 -10.71 -3.37 0.77
C LEU A 126 -10.85 -4.89 0.55
N ARG A 127 -10.02 -5.70 1.25
CA ARG A 127 -10.10 -7.16 1.21
C ARG A 127 -11.46 -7.64 1.69
N GLU A 128 -11.96 -7.12 2.82
CA GLU A 128 -13.27 -7.49 3.36
C GLU A 128 -14.40 -7.21 2.37
N MET A 129 -14.47 -6.01 1.80
CA MET A 129 -15.53 -5.65 0.85
C MET A 129 -15.49 -6.53 -0.41
N LEU A 130 -14.30 -6.76 -0.98
CA LEU A 130 -14.15 -7.64 -2.13
C LEU A 130 -14.48 -9.10 -1.80
N GLN A 131 -14.10 -9.59 -0.62
CA GLN A 131 -14.43 -10.96 -0.19
C GLN A 131 -15.92 -11.12 0.14
N GLN A 132 -16.59 -10.07 0.61
CA GLN A 132 -18.05 -10.08 0.78
C GLN A 132 -18.76 -10.18 -0.57
N GLU A 133 -18.32 -9.41 -1.56
CA GLU A 133 -18.92 -9.37 -2.90
C GLU A 133 -18.67 -10.63 -3.72
N PHE A 134 -17.41 -11.06 -3.82
CA PHE A 134 -17.00 -12.14 -4.73
C PHE A 134 -16.70 -13.47 -4.02
N GLY A 135 -16.85 -13.52 -2.69
CA GLY A 135 -16.39 -14.64 -1.88
C GLY A 135 -14.87 -14.64 -1.68
N GLY A 136 -14.37 -15.70 -1.05
CA GLY A 136 -12.98 -15.79 -0.61
C GLY A 136 -12.90 -15.74 0.92
N CYS A 137 -11.70 -16.04 1.43
CA CYS A 137 -11.41 -16.05 2.85
C CYS A 137 -9.91 -16.02 3.10
N GLY A 138 -9.53 -15.77 4.35
CA GLY A 138 -8.14 -15.67 4.76
C GLY A 138 -7.50 -14.32 4.44
N VAL A 139 -6.35 -14.08 5.07
CA VAL A 139 -5.66 -12.78 5.07
C VAL A 139 -4.75 -12.58 3.84
N GLY A 140 -4.58 -13.59 3.00
CA GLY A 140 -3.60 -13.58 1.91
C GLY A 140 -2.18 -13.87 2.43
N TYR A 141 -1.18 -13.36 1.72
CA TYR A 141 0.24 -13.54 1.98
C TYR A 141 0.71 -12.71 3.19
N VAL A 142 1.43 -13.37 4.10
CA VAL A 142 2.06 -12.76 5.26
C VAL A 142 3.52 -13.20 5.32
N PRO A 143 4.49 -12.26 5.36
CA PRO A 143 5.90 -12.61 5.55
C PRO A 143 6.10 -13.44 6.83
N VAL A 144 7.10 -14.32 6.84
CA VAL A 144 7.36 -15.23 7.97
C VAL A 144 7.50 -14.47 9.29
N THR A 145 8.19 -13.32 9.28
CA THR A 145 8.27 -12.41 10.42
C THR A 145 7.76 -11.03 10.06
N SER A 146 7.33 -10.25 11.06
CA SER A 146 6.91 -8.88 10.85
C SER A 146 7.03 -8.06 12.14
N SER A 147 7.72 -6.91 12.07
CA SER A 147 7.85 -5.96 13.18
C SER A 147 6.53 -5.27 13.54
N ILE A 148 5.56 -5.29 12.62
CA ILE A 148 4.24 -4.68 12.76
C ILE A 148 3.15 -5.71 13.09
N SER A 149 3.51 -6.96 13.35
CA SER A 149 2.55 -8.05 13.63
C SER A 149 1.62 -7.74 14.81
N GLY A 150 2.11 -7.02 15.84
CA GLY A 150 1.29 -6.60 16.98
C GLY A 150 0.26 -5.50 16.68
N TYR A 151 0.44 -4.76 15.58
CA TYR A 151 -0.46 -3.69 15.14
C TYR A 151 -1.42 -4.15 14.03
N ARG A 152 -1.10 -5.23 13.30
CA ARG A 152 -1.94 -5.81 12.24
C ARG A 152 -3.17 -6.49 12.86
N PRO A 153 -4.40 -6.02 12.59
CA PRO A 153 -5.59 -6.56 13.24
C PRO A 153 -6.18 -7.75 12.49
N THR A 154 -5.73 -8.05 11.28
CA THR A 154 -6.37 -9.01 10.35
C THR A 154 -6.02 -10.47 10.63
N VAL A 155 -4.89 -10.75 11.26
CA VAL A 155 -4.43 -12.11 11.59
C VAL A 155 -3.60 -12.07 12.86
N ARG A 156 -3.70 -13.11 13.70
CA ARG A 156 -2.77 -13.29 14.81
C ARG A 156 -1.52 -13.99 14.28
N HIS A 157 -0.40 -13.29 14.33
CA HIS A 157 0.87 -13.73 13.77
C HIS A 157 1.90 -13.91 14.88
N THR A 158 2.37 -15.14 15.07
CA THR A 158 3.45 -15.46 16.00
C THR A 158 4.53 -16.26 15.29
N PHE A 159 5.78 -15.99 15.62
CA PHE A 159 6.94 -16.59 14.94
C PHE A 159 8.14 -16.57 15.88
N GLY A 160 9.15 -17.38 15.57
CA GLY A 160 10.40 -17.43 16.31
C GLY A 160 11.47 -18.19 15.54
N GLY A 161 12.73 -18.00 15.90
CA GLY A 161 13.86 -18.72 15.28
C GLY A 161 14.20 -18.26 13.86
N TRP A 162 14.15 -16.96 13.56
CA TRP A 162 14.46 -16.43 12.22
C TRP A 162 15.55 -15.37 12.27
N SER A 163 16.44 -15.39 11.28
CA SER A 163 17.22 -14.22 10.86
C SER A 163 16.45 -13.50 9.77
N SER A 164 16.04 -12.26 10.03
CA SER A 164 15.18 -11.48 9.15
C SER A 164 15.98 -10.44 8.38
N HIS A 165 15.67 -10.30 7.10
CA HIS A 165 16.21 -9.27 6.23
C HIS A 165 15.11 -8.60 5.42
N SER A 166 15.17 -7.27 5.30
CA SER A 166 14.21 -6.43 4.59
C SER A 166 14.92 -5.47 3.65
N SER A 167 14.26 -5.09 2.56
CA SER A 167 14.75 -4.09 1.61
C SER A 167 15.05 -2.72 2.22
N ASN A 168 14.60 -2.48 3.45
CA ASN A 168 14.90 -1.30 4.26
C ASN A 168 16.17 -1.43 5.12
N ASP A 169 16.80 -2.60 5.20
CA ASP A 169 18.01 -2.78 6.00
C ASP A 169 19.18 -2.04 5.34
N SER A 170 19.85 -1.19 6.11
CA SER A 170 20.97 -0.37 5.64
C SER A 170 22.25 -1.15 5.38
N VAL A 171 22.38 -2.35 5.97
CA VAL A 171 23.55 -3.23 5.86
C VAL A 171 23.10 -4.69 5.83
N GLY A 172 23.76 -5.51 5.01
CA GLY A 172 23.56 -6.96 5.01
C GLY A 172 22.34 -7.47 4.23
N PHE A 173 21.60 -6.58 3.57
CA PHE A 173 20.53 -6.97 2.63
C PHE A 173 21.12 -7.38 1.28
N ASP A 174 20.88 -8.63 0.90
CA ASP A 174 21.16 -9.15 -0.43
C ASP A 174 19.90 -9.10 -1.29
N LYS A 175 19.92 -8.19 -2.28
CA LYS A 175 18.81 -8.01 -3.23
C LYS A 175 18.52 -9.27 -4.03
N MET A 176 19.48 -10.18 -4.18
CA MET A 176 19.31 -11.44 -4.92
C MET A 176 18.52 -12.50 -4.14
N GLN A 177 18.31 -12.29 -2.83
CA GLN A 177 17.61 -13.24 -1.97
C GLN A 177 16.14 -12.87 -1.76
N GLN A 178 15.77 -11.62 -1.97
CA GLN A 178 14.44 -11.10 -1.60
C GLN A 178 13.30 -11.71 -2.41
N ASP A 179 12.14 -11.83 -1.77
CA ASP A 179 10.88 -12.18 -2.41
C ASP A 179 10.14 -10.97 -3.00
N ILE A 180 8.92 -11.21 -3.47
CA ILE A 180 8.02 -10.17 -3.95
C ILE A 180 7.72 -9.11 -2.89
N SER A 181 7.71 -9.45 -1.60
CA SER A 181 7.46 -8.50 -0.51
C SER A 181 8.68 -7.66 -0.13
N GLY A 182 9.85 -7.89 -0.75
CA GLY A 182 11.10 -7.23 -0.42
C GLY A 182 11.74 -7.77 0.87
N HIS A 183 11.49 -9.02 1.23
CA HIS A 183 12.02 -9.67 2.44
C HIS A 183 12.64 -11.03 2.13
N TYR A 184 13.50 -11.51 3.03
CA TYR A 184 13.91 -12.91 3.07
C TYR A 184 14.35 -13.33 4.48
N PHE A 185 14.23 -14.63 4.76
CA PHE A 185 14.41 -15.17 6.10
C PHE A 185 15.26 -16.44 6.10
N PHE A 186 16.23 -16.52 7.01
CA PHE A 186 17.00 -17.74 7.26
C PHE A 186 16.55 -18.39 8.58
N PRO A 187 16.30 -19.70 8.61
CA PRO A 187 15.87 -20.38 9.82
C PRO A 187 17.04 -20.55 10.80
N ARG A 188 16.72 -20.49 12.08
CA ARG A 188 17.56 -20.94 13.20
C ARG A 188 16.89 -22.13 13.86
N GLU A 189 17.53 -22.71 14.87
CA GLU A 189 16.93 -23.80 15.65
C GLU A 189 15.54 -23.42 16.16
N GLY A 190 14.56 -24.30 15.92
CA GLY A 190 13.17 -24.08 16.31
C GLY A 190 12.42 -23.04 15.47
N ALA A 191 12.89 -22.70 14.26
CA ALA A 191 12.22 -21.77 13.36
C ALA A 191 10.76 -22.15 13.10
N TYR A 192 9.85 -21.21 13.32
CA TYR A 192 8.43 -21.40 13.03
C TYR A 192 7.72 -20.09 12.69
N VAL A 193 6.62 -20.20 11.96
CA VAL A 193 5.61 -19.16 11.79
C VAL A 193 4.23 -19.77 12.01
N GLN A 194 3.39 -19.05 12.74
CA GLN A 194 2.02 -19.44 13.02
C GLN A 194 1.09 -18.28 12.70
N LEU A 195 0.09 -18.59 11.87
CA LEU A 195 -0.99 -17.69 11.52
C LEU A 195 -2.30 -18.26 12.09
N LYS A 196 -3.03 -17.44 12.82
CA LYS A 196 -4.34 -17.77 13.37
C LYS A 196 -5.37 -16.74 12.91
N GLY A 197 -6.44 -17.24 12.32
CA GLY A 197 -7.59 -16.45 11.91
C GLY A 197 -8.27 -15.78 13.11
N GLN A 198 -9.03 -14.72 12.82
CA GLN A 198 -9.73 -13.95 13.83
C GLN A 198 -10.97 -13.27 13.22
N SER A 199 -11.99 -13.05 14.04
CA SER A 199 -13.30 -12.56 13.61
C SER A 199 -13.64 -11.16 14.12
N LYS A 200 -12.71 -10.49 14.82
CA LYS A 200 -12.99 -9.18 15.42
C LYS A 200 -12.94 -8.03 14.43
N TYR A 201 -12.06 -8.12 13.43
CA TYR A 201 -11.87 -7.05 12.45
C TYR A 201 -12.75 -7.23 11.20
N ALA A 202 -12.82 -8.45 10.66
CA ALA A 202 -13.43 -8.75 9.36
C ALA A 202 -14.14 -10.12 9.41
N SER A 203 -15.14 -10.32 8.56
CA SER A 203 -16.09 -11.45 8.67
C SER A 203 -15.55 -12.76 8.10
N ARG A 204 -14.58 -12.69 7.18
CA ARG A 204 -14.06 -13.87 6.42
C ARG A 204 -12.60 -14.23 6.73
N LEU A 205 -12.09 -13.73 7.86
CA LEU A 205 -10.71 -13.97 8.31
C LEU A 205 -10.60 -14.97 9.47
N ASP A 206 -11.71 -15.57 9.91
CA ASP A 206 -11.72 -16.58 10.98
C ASP A 206 -11.05 -17.89 10.56
N THR A 207 -11.18 -18.24 9.28
CA THR A 207 -10.67 -19.45 8.66
C THR A 207 -10.22 -19.20 7.22
N CYS A 208 -9.34 -20.05 6.70
CA CYS A 208 -9.05 -20.16 5.27
C CYS A 208 -9.24 -21.61 4.79
N GLU A 209 -9.16 -21.82 3.46
CA GLU A 209 -9.28 -23.15 2.86
C GLU A 209 -7.94 -23.78 2.47
N VAL A 210 -6.95 -22.94 2.18
CA VAL A 210 -5.60 -23.33 1.79
C VAL A 210 -4.61 -22.48 2.56
N SER A 211 -3.56 -23.11 3.11
CA SER A 211 -2.37 -22.40 3.55
C SER A 211 -1.15 -22.88 2.77
N THR A 212 -0.33 -21.94 2.31
CA THR A 212 0.82 -22.23 1.45
C THR A 212 2.06 -21.54 1.99
N PHE A 213 3.17 -22.26 2.13
CA PHE A 213 4.47 -21.72 2.57
C PHE A 213 5.41 -21.62 1.36
N TYR A 214 5.96 -20.42 1.12
CA TYR A 214 6.84 -20.12 -0.02
C TYR A 214 8.30 -19.96 0.42
N PHE A 215 9.22 -20.54 -0.34
CA PHE A 215 10.67 -20.47 -0.10
C PHE A 215 11.47 -20.73 -1.38
N LEU A 216 12.65 -20.12 -1.50
CA LEU A 216 13.65 -20.42 -2.53
C LEU A 216 14.53 -21.58 -2.05
N ASN A 217 14.59 -22.66 -2.84
CA ASN A 217 15.27 -23.88 -2.45
C ASN A 217 16.36 -24.27 -3.45
N LYS A 218 17.61 -24.25 -3.01
CA LYS A 218 18.78 -24.65 -3.82
C LYS A 218 19.38 -26.00 -3.36
N GLY A 219 18.86 -26.57 -2.28
CA GLY A 219 19.36 -27.81 -1.67
C GLY A 219 18.21 -28.71 -1.26
N PHE A 220 17.82 -28.64 0.01
CA PHE A 220 16.75 -29.46 0.57
C PHE A 220 15.98 -28.72 1.67
N ALA A 221 14.66 -28.85 1.68
CA ALA A 221 13.79 -28.30 2.70
C ALA A 221 12.89 -29.39 3.29
N ALA A 222 12.88 -29.52 4.61
CA ALA A 222 11.87 -30.28 5.34
C ALA A 222 11.10 -29.34 6.28
N VAL A 223 9.81 -29.16 6.01
CA VAL A 223 8.94 -28.29 6.82
C VAL A 223 7.72 -29.07 7.31
N ARG A 224 7.29 -28.80 8.54
CA ARG A 224 6.13 -29.44 9.15
C ARG A 224 4.99 -28.47 9.32
N SER A 225 3.80 -28.85 8.87
CA SER A 225 2.56 -28.10 9.09
C SER A 225 1.71 -28.73 10.20
N LYS A 226 1.24 -27.92 11.14
CA LYS A 226 0.20 -28.29 12.13
C LYS A 226 -1.02 -27.39 11.95
N VAL A 227 -2.13 -27.98 11.52
CA VAL A 227 -3.42 -27.28 11.33
C VAL A 227 -4.29 -27.45 12.56
N ASN A 228 -4.92 -26.37 13.04
CA ASN A 228 -5.88 -26.35 14.15
C ASN A 228 -5.41 -27.06 15.44
N ASN A 229 -4.11 -26.98 15.76
CA ASN A 229 -3.49 -27.68 16.89
C ASN A 229 -3.65 -29.21 16.84
N ALA A 230 -3.68 -29.81 15.64
CA ALA A 230 -3.59 -31.25 15.48
C ALA A 230 -2.40 -31.83 16.27
N ALA A 231 -2.61 -33.00 16.88
CA ALA A 231 -1.58 -33.68 17.68
C ALA A 231 -0.34 -33.97 16.84
N GLU A 232 -0.55 -34.48 15.63
CA GLU A 232 0.48 -34.75 14.64
C GLU A 232 0.46 -33.67 13.54
N GLY A 233 1.64 -33.36 13.02
CA GLY A 233 1.79 -32.44 11.89
C GLY A 233 2.31 -33.19 10.65
N GLU A 234 1.85 -32.77 9.48
CA GLU A 234 2.28 -33.30 8.19
C GLU A 234 3.69 -32.77 7.85
N LEU A 235 4.61 -33.67 7.50
CA LEU A 235 5.96 -33.36 7.06
C LEU A 235 5.99 -33.23 5.54
N HIS A 236 6.58 -32.15 5.05
CA HIS A 236 6.76 -31.86 3.62
C HIS A 236 8.25 -31.82 3.34
N GLU A 237 8.74 -32.68 2.46
CA GLU A 237 10.15 -32.77 2.06
C GLU A 237 10.29 -32.40 0.59
N GLU A 238 11.07 -31.36 0.30
CA GLU A 238 11.23 -30.80 -1.03
C GLU A 238 12.71 -30.74 -1.42
N VAL A 239 13.05 -31.37 -2.54
CA VAL A 239 14.37 -31.27 -3.17
C VAL A 239 14.44 -29.96 -3.95
N GLY A 240 15.55 -29.24 -3.80
CA GLY A 240 15.76 -27.93 -4.39
C GLY A 240 15.84 -27.96 -5.90
N THR A 241 15.11 -27.03 -6.53
CA THR A 241 15.10 -26.83 -7.98
C THR A 241 15.90 -25.60 -8.41
N GLY A 242 16.46 -24.86 -7.46
CA GLY A 242 17.15 -23.59 -7.69
C GLY A 242 16.22 -22.38 -7.80
N GLY A 243 14.89 -22.59 -7.76
CA GLY A 243 13.86 -21.55 -7.82
C GLY A 243 12.94 -21.55 -6.61
N VAL A 244 11.91 -20.70 -6.65
CA VAL A 244 10.90 -20.68 -5.59
C VAL A 244 10.03 -21.94 -5.69
N GLN A 245 9.83 -22.55 -4.54
CA GLN A 245 8.93 -23.66 -4.31
C GLN A 245 7.86 -23.27 -3.28
N ALA A 246 6.80 -24.06 -3.24
CA ALA A 246 5.72 -23.86 -2.30
C ALA A 246 5.13 -25.20 -1.88
N VAL A 247 4.81 -25.33 -0.60
CA VAL A 247 4.07 -26.48 -0.04
C VAL A 247 2.76 -26.00 0.54
N SER A 248 1.69 -26.79 0.40
CA SER A 248 0.34 -26.37 0.79
C SER A 248 -0.39 -27.44 1.59
N VAL A 249 -1.16 -26.99 2.58
CA VAL A 249 -2.19 -27.80 3.24
C VAL A 249 -3.58 -27.26 2.92
N ARG A 250 -4.57 -28.16 2.93
CA ARG A 250 -5.96 -27.83 2.59
C ARG A 250 -6.93 -28.31 3.67
N GLY A 251 -8.02 -27.59 3.84
CA GLY A 251 -9.08 -27.93 4.80
C GLY A 251 -9.69 -26.67 5.40
N ARG A 252 -10.51 -26.81 6.45
CA ARG A 252 -11.00 -25.65 7.21
C ARG A 252 -9.93 -25.23 8.22
N ILE A 253 -9.11 -24.23 7.89
CA ILE A 253 -7.92 -23.84 8.65
C ILE A 253 -8.22 -22.58 9.45
N GLY A 254 -8.44 -22.69 10.76
CA GLY A 254 -8.52 -21.55 11.68
C GLY A 254 -7.15 -21.15 12.25
N GLN A 255 -6.21 -22.08 12.24
CA GLN A 255 -4.82 -21.85 12.62
C GLN A 255 -3.92 -22.80 11.85
N VAL A 256 -2.75 -22.32 11.45
CA VAL A 256 -1.69 -23.15 10.88
C VAL A 256 -0.35 -22.71 11.45
N ARG A 257 0.45 -23.69 11.88
CA ARG A 257 1.85 -23.50 12.25
C ARG A 257 2.73 -24.24 11.26
N TRP A 258 3.65 -23.53 10.64
CA TRP A 258 4.73 -24.07 9.84
C TRP A 258 6.01 -24.03 10.67
N SER A 259 6.69 -25.16 10.83
CA SER A 259 7.99 -25.29 11.49
C SER A 259 9.01 -25.79 10.49
N VAL A 260 10.26 -25.34 10.59
CA VAL A 260 11.37 -25.88 9.79
C VAL A 260 12.04 -27.00 10.57
N GLU A 261 12.05 -28.20 9.99
CA GLU A 261 12.71 -29.39 10.56
C GLU A 261 14.15 -29.50 10.03
N GLN A 262 14.33 -29.25 8.72
CA GLN A 262 15.62 -29.21 8.07
C GLN A 262 15.62 -28.17 6.95
N ALA A 263 16.74 -27.45 6.80
CA ALA A 263 16.93 -26.51 5.71
C ALA A 263 18.41 -26.51 5.31
N ASP A 264 18.70 -26.99 4.11
CA ASP A 264 20.00 -26.88 3.46
C ASP A 264 19.87 -25.97 2.24
N SER A 265 20.55 -24.83 2.28
CA SER A 265 20.56 -23.84 1.20
C SER A 265 19.17 -23.35 0.80
N VAL A 266 18.34 -23.03 1.81
CA VAL A 266 16.96 -22.55 1.67
C VAL A 266 16.82 -21.12 2.21
N THR A 267 16.15 -20.28 1.44
CA THR A 267 15.74 -18.93 1.83
C THR A 267 14.22 -18.90 1.94
N PHE A 268 13.66 -18.64 3.12
CA PHE A 268 12.22 -18.61 3.36
C PHE A 268 11.62 -17.22 3.14
N TYR A 269 10.33 -17.17 2.79
CA TYR A 269 9.65 -15.92 2.41
C TYR A 269 8.39 -15.65 3.24
N GLY A 270 7.30 -16.36 2.98
CA GLY A 270 6.03 -16.03 3.62
C GLY A 270 5.02 -17.15 3.51
N VAL A 271 3.95 -17.02 4.28
CA VAL A 271 2.84 -17.96 4.32
C VAL A 271 1.58 -17.25 3.88
N ALA A 272 0.85 -17.85 2.95
CA ALA A 272 -0.47 -17.38 2.56
C ALA A 272 -1.58 -18.16 3.28
N MET A 273 -2.68 -17.49 3.59
CA MET A 273 -3.97 -18.07 3.98
C MET A 273 -5.03 -17.59 3.00
N ASP A 274 -5.52 -18.50 2.14
CA ASP A 274 -6.43 -18.18 1.03
C ASP A 274 -7.68 -19.09 1.02
N GLY A 275 -8.71 -18.64 0.30
CA GLY A 275 -9.76 -19.51 -0.23
C GLY A 275 -9.31 -20.25 -1.49
N ARG A 276 -10.05 -21.29 -1.90
CA ARG A 276 -9.86 -21.99 -3.20
C ARG A 276 -10.43 -21.19 -4.37
N GLN A 277 -11.37 -20.29 -4.09
CA GLN A 277 -12.04 -19.40 -5.03
C GLN A 277 -12.33 -18.05 -4.34
N GLY A 278 -12.84 -17.07 -5.09
CA GLY A 278 -13.15 -15.75 -4.59
C GLY A 278 -11.94 -14.81 -4.65
N ILE A 279 -11.77 -13.95 -3.65
CA ILE A 279 -10.73 -12.93 -3.61
C ILE A 279 -9.62 -13.29 -2.62
N SER A 280 -8.38 -13.08 -3.05
CA SER A 280 -7.23 -12.93 -2.18
C SER A 280 -6.55 -11.59 -2.43
N LEU A 281 -6.17 -10.90 -1.35
CA LEU A 281 -5.50 -9.60 -1.42
C LEU A 281 -4.29 -9.63 -0.51
N ASP A 282 -3.12 -9.49 -1.10
CA ASP A 282 -1.84 -9.44 -0.42
C ASP A 282 -1.40 -8.00 -0.19
N ASN A 283 -0.92 -7.71 1.02
CA ASN A 283 -0.42 -6.39 1.38
C ASN A 283 1.12 -6.44 1.51
N PHE A 284 1.78 -5.80 0.56
CA PHE A 284 3.22 -5.63 0.49
C PHE A 284 3.63 -4.20 0.86
N SER A 285 3.52 -3.90 2.16
CA SER A 285 3.91 -2.61 2.72
C SER A 285 5.39 -2.56 3.07
N VAL A 286 6.12 -1.57 2.55
CA VAL A 286 7.51 -1.27 2.94
C VAL A 286 7.59 0.17 3.42
N ARG A 287 7.63 0.36 4.74
CA ARG A 287 7.67 1.68 5.39
C ARG A 287 8.82 2.53 4.85
N GLY A 288 8.56 3.81 4.58
CA GLY A 288 9.59 4.75 4.12
C GLY A 288 10.03 4.55 2.66
N SER A 289 9.43 3.60 1.94
CA SER A 289 9.81 3.30 0.57
C SER A 289 9.26 4.32 -0.42
N SER A 290 10.03 4.56 -1.48
CA SER A 290 9.58 5.27 -2.67
C SER A 290 8.97 4.33 -3.73
N GLY A 291 9.04 3.01 -3.52
CA GLY A 291 8.67 2.01 -4.51
C GLY A 291 9.79 1.62 -5.48
N LEU A 292 10.88 2.40 -5.55
CA LEU A 292 11.99 2.14 -6.48
C LEU A 292 12.77 0.85 -6.19
N HIS A 293 12.64 0.27 -4.99
CA HIS A 293 13.25 -1.00 -4.64
C HIS A 293 12.69 -2.18 -5.44
N LEU A 294 11.44 -2.08 -5.93
CA LEU A 294 10.76 -3.16 -6.66
C LEU A 294 11.52 -3.59 -7.94
N ARG A 295 12.24 -2.66 -8.60
CA ARG A 295 13.08 -2.98 -9.77
C ARG A 295 14.28 -3.89 -9.45
N SER A 296 14.60 -4.06 -8.17
CA SER A 296 15.73 -4.87 -7.72
C SER A 296 15.32 -6.26 -7.26
N ILE A 297 14.01 -6.55 -7.20
CA ILE A 297 13.54 -7.91 -6.93
C ILE A 297 13.98 -8.78 -8.10
N PRO A 298 14.64 -9.94 -7.88
CA PRO A 298 15.14 -10.75 -8.97
C PRO A 298 14.00 -11.20 -9.89
N LEU A 299 14.20 -11.03 -11.21
CA LEU A 299 13.16 -11.33 -12.19
C LEU A 299 12.71 -12.80 -12.11
N HIS A 300 13.65 -13.73 -11.93
CA HIS A 300 13.33 -15.15 -11.78
C HIS A 300 12.44 -15.43 -10.57
N THR A 301 12.69 -14.74 -9.43
CA THR A 301 11.83 -14.84 -8.25
C THR A 301 10.42 -14.36 -8.53
N LEU A 302 10.27 -13.21 -9.20
CA LEU A 302 8.94 -12.71 -9.60
C LEU A 302 8.22 -13.66 -10.57
N CYS A 303 8.94 -14.19 -11.56
CA CYS A 303 8.38 -15.18 -12.50
C CYS A 303 7.94 -16.48 -11.79
N ASP A 304 8.71 -16.94 -10.81
CA ASP A 304 8.31 -18.09 -9.99
C ASP A 304 7.07 -17.78 -9.14
N PHE A 305 6.96 -16.57 -8.57
CA PHE A 305 5.74 -16.12 -7.91
C PHE A 305 4.57 -16.05 -8.88
N GLN A 306 4.74 -15.56 -10.11
CA GLN A 306 3.67 -15.59 -11.11
C GLN A 306 3.20 -17.02 -11.41
N ARG A 307 4.12 -18.00 -11.45
CA ARG A 307 3.80 -19.41 -11.66
C ARG A 307 3.07 -20.04 -10.47
N LEU A 308 3.54 -19.79 -9.25
CA LEU A 308 3.02 -20.41 -8.03
C LEU A 308 1.79 -19.68 -7.44
N ARG A 309 1.75 -18.36 -7.59
CA ARG A 309 0.76 -17.45 -7.04
C ARG A 309 0.43 -16.36 -8.09
N PRO A 310 -0.25 -16.71 -9.18
CA PRO A 310 -0.58 -15.74 -10.22
C PRO A 310 -1.45 -14.61 -9.67
N TYR A 311 -1.10 -13.38 -10.05
CA TYR A 311 -1.84 -12.15 -9.73
C TYR A 311 -2.64 -11.67 -10.93
N ASP A 312 -3.87 -11.23 -10.67
CA ASP A 312 -4.75 -10.65 -11.69
C ASP A 312 -4.70 -9.11 -11.67
N LEU A 313 -4.32 -8.52 -10.52
CA LEU A 313 -4.07 -7.10 -10.36
C LEU A 313 -2.83 -6.86 -9.49
N ILE A 314 -1.95 -5.97 -9.96
CA ILE A 314 -0.89 -5.36 -9.17
C ILE A 314 -1.26 -3.89 -8.96
N VAL A 315 -1.43 -3.49 -7.71
CA VAL A 315 -1.60 -2.09 -7.32
C VAL A 315 -0.27 -1.56 -6.83
N VAL A 316 0.16 -0.42 -7.36
CA VAL A 316 1.39 0.28 -6.95
C VAL A 316 0.98 1.61 -6.34
N GLN A 317 1.15 1.76 -5.02
CA GLN A 317 0.82 2.98 -4.29
C GLN A 317 2.02 3.47 -3.49
N TYR A 318 2.77 4.40 -4.07
CA TYR A 318 3.90 5.06 -3.40
C TYR A 318 3.83 6.56 -3.63
N GLY A 319 4.71 7.31 -2.97
CA GLY A 319 4.91 8.73 -3.23
C GLY A 319 4.93 9.59 -1.97
N LEU A 320 4.41 9.07 -0.85
CA LEU A 320 4.38 9.78 0.43
C LEU A 320 5.79 10.19 0.88
N ASN A 321 6.77 9.31 0.66
CA ASN A 321 8.19 9.50 0.98
C ASN A 321 8.99 10.19 -0.14
N VAL A 322 8.34 10.60 -1.24
CA VAL A 322 8.95 11.25 -2.40
C VAL A 322 8.55 12.73 -2.45
N ALA A 323 7.31 13.05 -2.09
CA ALA A 323 6.82 14.42 -2.05
C ALA A 323 7.62 15.28 -1.06
N THR A 324 7.99 16.49 -1.48
CA THR A 324 8.73 17.47 -0.66
C THR A 324 8.12 18.87 -0.77
N GLU A 325 8.33 19.73 0.22
CA GLU A 325 7.78 21.09 0.28
C GLU A 325 8.14 21.95 -0.94
N ARG A 326 9.36 21.79 -1.47
CA ARG A 326 9.88 22.51 -2.64
C ARG A 326 9.94 21.63 -3.90
N GLY A 327 9.23 20.50 -3.90
CA GLY A 327 9.28 19.53 -4.98
C GLY A 327 8.54 20.04 -6.22
N VAL A 328 9.30 20.41 -7.25
CA VAL A 328 8.74 20.85 -8.55
C VAL A 328 8.96 19.81 -9.64
N LYS A 329 10.14 19.16 -9.64
CA LYS A 329 10.52 18.19 -10.67
C LYS A 329 10.80 16.83 -10.07
N TYR A 330 10.21 15.80 -10.66
CA TYR A 330 10.32 14.40 -10.25
C TYR A 330 10.80 13.49 -11.40
N ASP A 331 11.55 14.03 -12.37
CA ASP A 331 12.04 13.28 -13.54
C ASP A 331 12.81 12.00 -13.16
N GLY A 332 13.67 12.09 -12.14
CA GLY A 332 14.44 10.94 -11.64
C GLY A 332 13.53 9.86 -11.04
N TYR A 333 12.49 10.28 -10.31
CA TYR A 333 11.49 9.36 -9.78
C TYR A 333 10.68 8.71 -10.90
N LYS A 334 10.19 9.49 -11.87
CA LYS A 334 9.49 8.99 -13.06
C LYS A 334 10.32 7.97 -13.82
N LYS A 335 11.58 8.29 -14.16
CA LYS A 335 12.49 7.34 -14.82
C LYS A 335 12.65 6.04 -14.03
N GLY A 336 12.79 6.15 -12.70
CA GLY A 336 12.89 4.99 -11.82
C GLY A 336 11.62 4.13 -11.80
N MET A 337 10.45 4.76 -11.72
CA MET A 337 9.16 4.07 -11.70
C MET A 337 8.81 3.45 -13.05
N LEU A 338 9.12 4.08 -14.18
CA LEU A 338 8.99 3.45 -15.50
C LEU A 338 9.76 2.12 -15.55
N SER A 339 10.99 2.09 -15.03
CA SER A 339 11.77 0.85 -14.91
C SER A 339 11.14 -0.17 -13.96
N VAL A 340 10.49 0.26 -12.88
CA VAL A 340 9.74 -0.64 -11.98
C VAL A 340 8.56 -1.27 -12.73
N ILE A 341 7.75 -0.46 -13.42
CA ILE A 341 6.56 -0.94 -14.13
C ILE A 341 6.95 -1.91 -15.25
N GLU A 342 7.99 -1.61 -16.04
CA GLU A 342 8.48 -2.54 -17.07
C GLU A 342 9.00 -3.85 -16.48
N HIS A 343 9.69 -3.79 -15.34
CA HIS A 343 10.14 -4.99 -14.63
C HIS A 343 8.96 -5.86 -14.17
N LEU A 344 7.90 -5.25 -13.63
CA LEU A 344 6.68 -5.95 -13.24
C LEU A 344 5.94 -6.52 -14.46
N LYS A 345 5.78 -5.76 -15.55
CA LYS A 345 5.14 -6.27 -16.78
C LYS A 345 5.87 -7.47 -17.37
N THR A 346 7.20 -7.49 -17.27
CA THR A 346 8.04 -8.60 -17.73
C THR A 346 7.78 -9.86 -16.91
N ALA A 347 7.70 -9.74 -15.59
CA ALA A 347 7.42 -10.89 -14.72
C ALA A 347 5.94 -11.35 -14.75
N PHE A 348 5.02 -10.41 -14.98
CA PHE A 348 3.57 -10.59 -14.87
C PHE A 348 2.87 -10.23 -16.19
N PRO A 349 3.01 -11.05 -17.25
CA PRO A 349 2.59 -10.68 -18.60
C PRO A 349 1.08 -10.63 -18.84
N GLU A 350 0.25 -11.14 -17.93
CA GLU A 350 -1.22 -11.18 -18.07
C GLU A 350 -1.93 -10.48 -16.91
N THR A 351 -1.19 -9.64 -16.18
CA THR A 351 -1.67 -8.98 -14.96
C THR A 351 -1.98 -7.52 -15.25
N SER A 352 -3.16 -7.07 -14.82
CA SER A 352 -3.52 -5.66 -14.80
C SER A 352 -2.63 -4.90 -13.82
N ILE A 353 -2.24 -3.67 -14.16
CA ILE A 353 -1.47 -2.80 -13.26
C ILE A 353 -2.24 -1.51 -13.04
N LEU A 354 -2.43 -1.15 -11.76
CA LEU A 354 -3.04 0.10 -11.33
C LEU A 354 -2.02 0.91 -10.52
N LEU A 355 -1.68 2.10 -11.02
CA LEU A 355 -0.92 3.09 -10.27
C LEU A 355 -1.89 3.98 -9.48
N VAL A 356 -1.76 3.95 -8.16
CA VAL A 356 -2.54 4.82 -7.27
C VAL A 356 -1.67 6.00 -6.87
N SER A 357 -2.19 7.22 -7.04
CA SER A 357 -1.44 8.42 -6.71
C SER A 357 -1.12 8.52 -5.21
N VAL A 358 -0.17 9.37 -4.86
CA VAL A 358 -0.04 9.84 -3.48
C VAL A 358 -1.34 10.53 -3.07
N GLY A 359 -1.73 10.35 -1.80
CA GLY A 359 -2.84 11.08 -1.19
C GLY A 359 -2.45 12.49 -0.76
N ASP A 360 -3.39 13.21 -0.15
CA ASP A 360 -3.12 14.52 0.40
C ASP A 360 -2.18 14.45 1.62
N ARG A 361 -1.31 15.45 1.72
CA ARG A 361 -0.32 15.61 2.79
C ARG A 361 -0.05 17.10 2.98
N GLU A 362 -0.12 17.54 4.21
CA GLU A 362 0.09 18.95 4.54
C GLU A 362 1.52 19.20 4.99
N TYR A 363 1.94 20.45 4.83
CA TYR A 363 3.09 21.01 5.51
C TYR A 363 2.67 22.31 6.21
N LYS A 364 3.50 22.77 7.14
CA LYS A 364 3.32 24.08 7.78
C LYS A 364 4.16 25.10 7.03
N ASN A 365 3.53 26.14 6.50
CA ASN A 365 4.24 27.24 5.86
C ASN A 365 5.01 28.09 6.90
N GLU A 366 5.72 29.12 6.44
CA GLU A 366 6.50 30.03 7.30
C GLU A 366 5.65 30.81 8.32
N ASN A 367 4.36 30.98 8.04
CA ASN A 367 3.38 31.65 8.90
C ASN A 367 2.72 30.69 9.90
N GLY A 368 2.92 29.38 9.74
CA GLY A 368 2.36 28.32 10.59
C GLY A 368 1.03 27.74 10.10
N ASP A 369 0.52 28.20 8.97
CA ASP A 369 -0.71 27.69 8.35
C ASP A 369 -0.46 26.33 7.71
N LEU A 370 -1.45 25.46 7.80
CA LEU A 370 -1.43 24.16 7.12
C LEU A 370 -1.87 24.37 5.67
N ARG A 371 -1.05 23.86 4.75
CA ARG A 371 -1.42 23.80 3.33
C ARG A 371 -0.98 22.47 2.72
N THR A 372 -1.73 22.00 1.74
CA THR A 372 -1.32 20.86 0.92
C THR A 372 0.08 21.12 0.37
N MET A 373 0.97 20.16 0.60
CA MET A 373 2.35 20.26 0.19
C MET A 373 2.43 20.44 -1.34
N PRO A 374 3.06 21.51 -1.86
CA PRO A 374 3.10 21.77 -3.30
C PRO A 374 3.67 20.60 -4.10
N GLY A 375 4.65 19.90 -3.51
CA GLY A 375 5.23 18.70 -4.10
C GLY A 375 4.26 17.53 -4.31
N VAL A 376 3.13 17.46 -3.59
CA VAL A 376 2.10 16.44 -3.78
C VAL A 376 1.42 16.62 -5.13
N LYS A 377 0.92 17.84 -5.42
CA LYS A 377 0.25 18.16 -6.70
C LYS A 377 1.15 17.90 -7.90
N ASN A 378 2.41 18.36 -7.81
CA ASN A 378 3.40 18.09 -8.84
C ASN A 378 3.65 16.59 -9.00
N LEU A 379 3.83 15.85 -7.90
CA LEU A 379 4.08 14.41 -7.96
C LEU A 379 2.92 13.63 -8.61
N ILE A 380 1.66 13.98 -8.32
CA ILE A 380 0.48 13.35 -8.91
C ILE A 380 0.52 13.45 -10.44
N ARG A 381 0.89 14.61 -11.01
CA ARG A 381 1.04 14.79 -12.46
C ARG A 381 2.13 13.88 -13.04
N TYR A 382 3.25 13.73 -12.34
CA TYR A 382 4.29 12.77 -12.74
C TYR A 382 3.77 11.32 -12.64
N GLN A 383 2.97 10.98 -11.62
CA GLN A 383 2.37 9.64 -11.47
C GLN A 383 1.38 9.33 -12.58
N GLN A 384 0.48 10.25 -12.92
CA GLN A 384 -0.42 10.10 -14.06
C GLN A 384 0.35 9.95 -15.38
N SER A 385 1.41 10.75 -15.57
CA SER A 385 2.29 10.61 -16.73
C SER A 385 3.06 9.27 -16.75
N ILE A 386 3.49 8.73 -15.61
CA ILE A 386 4.08 7.38 -15.52
C ILE A 386 3.07 6.34 -15.99
N ALA A 387 1.81 6.43 -15.55
CA ALA A 387 0.77 5.50 -15.95
C ALA A 387 0.50 5.58 -17.46
N ALA A 388 0.41 6.79 -18.00
CA ALA A 388 0.20 7.03 -19.42
C ALA A 388 1.36 6.51 -20.29
N ASP A 389 2.60 6.88 -19.97
CA ASP A 389 3.81 6.44 -20.69
C ASP A 389 4.03 4.92 -20.57
N SER A 390 3.47 4.30 -19.52
CA SER A 390 3.53 2.86 -19.31
C SER A 390 2.28 2.13 -19.78
N HIS A 391 1.27 2.78 -20.35
CA HIS A 391 0.03 2.12 -20.79
C HIS A 391 -0.65 1.27 -19.68
N ILE A 392 -0.68 1.78 -18.45
CA ILE A 392 -1.34 1.14 -17.30
C ILE A 392 -2.48 2.02 -16.78
N ALA A 393 -3.28 1.50 -15.86
CA ALA A 393 -4.36 2.26 -15.24
C ALA A 393 -3.84 3.21 -14.15
N PHE A 394 -4.55 4.32 -13.94
CA PHE A 394 -4.26 5.33 -12.92
C PHE A 394 -5.50 5.63 -12.09
N TRP A 395 -5.33 5.78 -10.77
CA TRP A 395 -6.37 6.28 -9.89
C TRP A 395 -5.85 7.41 -9.01
N ASN A 396 -6.54 8.56 -9.07
CA ASN A 396 -6.18 9.76 -8.34
C ASN A 396 -6.74 9.70 -6.90
N MET A 397 -5.98 9.12 -5.98
CA MET A 397 -6.35 9.05 -4.57
C MET A 397 -6.50 10.44 -3.94
N TYR A 398 -5.68 11.41 -4.36
CA TYR A 398 -5.75 12.78 -3.84
C TYR A 398 -7.11 13.42 -4.12
N GLU A 399 -7.61 13.32 -5.35
CA GLU A 399 -8.97 13.78 -5.68
C GLU A 399 -10.04 12.96 -4.95
N ALA A 400 -9.87 11.64 -4.86
CA ALA A 400 -10.79 10.77 -4.14
C ALA A 400 -10.89 11.10 -2.64
N MET A 401 -9.81 11.64 -2.04
CA MET A 401 -9.82 12.13 -0.66
C MET A 401 -10.60 13.44 -0.50
N GLY A 402 -10.83 14.19 -1.58
CA GLY A 402 -11.42 15.54 -1.57
C GLY A 402 -10.45 16.64 -2.01
N GLY A 403 -9.22 16.30 -2.39
CA GLY A 403 -8.22 17.25 -2.87
C GLY A 403 -7.55 18.05 -1.75
N GLN A 404 -7.43 19.36 -1.95
CA GLN A 404 -6.64 20.24 -1.08
C GLN A 404 -7.21 20.30 0.34
N GLY A 405 -6.36 20.09 1.34
CA GLY A 405 -6.75 20.12 2.76
C GLY A 405 -7.52 18.89 3.22
N SER A 406 -7.75 17.90 2.35
CA SER A 406 -8.55 16.73 2.68
C SER A 406 -7.98 15.92 3.84
N ILE A 407 -6.65 15.86 4.01
CA ILE A 407 -6.07 15.18 5.18
C ILE A 407 -6.37 15.92 6.49
N VAL A 408 -6.52 17.26 6.46
CA VAL A 408 -6.96 18.06 7.62
C VAL A 408 -8.41 17.75 7.96
N ASP A 409 -9.27 17.68 6.95
CA ASP A 409 -10.68 17.28 7.13
C ASP A 409 -10.79 15.88 7.71
N MET A 410 -9.95 14.95 7.24
CA MET A 410 -9.86 13.60 7.78
C MET A 410 -9.40 13.61 9.24
N ILE A 411 -8.47 14.48 9.65
CA ILE A 411 -8.09 14.65 11.07
C ILE A 411 -9.28 15.14 11.89
N GLY A 412 -10.03 16.14 11.41
CA GLY A 412 -11.25 16.63 12.07
C GLY A 412 -12.27 15.52 12.29
N GLN A 413 -12.34 14.57 11.36
CA GLN A 413 -13.19 13.37 11.44
C GLN A 413 -12.55 12.17 12.17
N LYS A 414 -11.35 12.33 12.74
CA LYS A 414 -10.56 11.28 13.42
C LYS A 414 -10.19 10.10 12.52
N MET A 415 -10.00 10.35 11.22
CA MET A 415 -9.63 9.37 10.20
C MET A 415 -8.13 9.39 9.86
N ALA A 416 -7.40 10.41 10.32
CA ALA A 416 -5.96 10.52 10.14
C ALA A 416 -5.24 10.92 11.44
N ASN A 417 -3.93 10.72 11.45
CA ASN A 417 -3.04 11.05 12.55
C ASN A 417 -2.68 12.54 12.53
N LEU A 418 -2.28 13.08 13.69
CA LEU A 418 -1.92 14.50 13.85
C LEU A 418 -0.57 14.88 13.21
N ASP A 419 0.01 13.99 12.41
CA ASP A 419 1.19 14.24 11.59
C ASP A 419 0.85 14.76 10.18
N TYR A 420 -0.46 14.95 9.89
CA TYR A 420 -0.98 15.49 8.63
C TYR A 420 -0.52 14.71 7.39
N THR A 421 -0.20 13.43 7.58
CA THR A 421 0.40 12.56 6.56
C THR A 421 -0.24 11.17 6.58
N HIS A 422 -0.36 10.54 7.75
CA HIS A 422 -0.80 9.15 7.84
C HIS A 422 -2.27 9.03 8.22
N ILE A 423 -3.01 8.23 7.47
CA ILE A 423 -4.35 7.77 7.85
C ILE A 423 -4.28 6.73 8.98
N ASN A 424 -5.38 6.57 9.73
CA ASN A 424 -5.57 5.46 10.66
C ASN A 424 -6.57 4.44 10.07
N PHE A 425 -6.86 3.32 10.75
CA PHE A 425 -7.80 2.30 10.26
C PHE A 425 -9.18 2.85 9.88
N LYS A 426 -9.68 3.89 10.55
CA LYS A 426 -10.95 4.53 10.19
C LYS A 426 -10.85 5.24 8.84
N GLY A 427 -9.77 5.97 8.61
CA GLY A 427 -9.50 6.59 7.30
C GLY A 427 -9.20 5.58 6.22
N GLY A 428 -8.46 4.52 6.54
CA GLY A 428 -8.20 3.41 5.62
C GLY A 428 -9.49 2.74 5.17
N LYS A 429 -10.42 2.46 6.09
CA LYS A 429 -11.77 1.98 5.74
C LYS A 429 -12.53 2.92 4.81
N HIS A 430 -12.50 4.22 5.09
CA HIS A 430 -13.18 5.21 4.26
C HIS A 430 -12.64 5.21 2.82
N LEU A 431 -11.32 5.35 2.66
CA LEU A 431 -10.70 5.40 1.34
C LEU A 431 -10.76 4.06 0.61
N ALA A 432 -10.67 2.94 1.33
CA ALA A 432 -10.90 1.61 0.76
C ALA A 432 -12.30 1.47 0.19
N GLY A 433 -13.30 2.10 0.82
CA GLY A 433 -14.69 2.13 0.32
C GLY A 433 -14.79 2.85 -1.02
N ILE A 434 -14.14 4.01 -1.14
CA ILE A 434 -14.11 4.77 -2.39
C ILE A 434 -13.41 3.97 -3.50
N LEU A 435 -12.28 3.33 -3.20
CA LEU A 435 -11.60 2.48 -4.19
C LEU A 435 -12.45 1.27 -4.58
N PHE A 436 -13.12 0.62 -3.61
CA PHE A 436 -14.02 -0.49 -3.90
C PHE A 436 -15.14 -0.07 -4.85
N GLU A 437 -15.86 1.02 -4.55
CA GLU A 437 -16.91 1.56 -5.41
C GLU A 437 -16.39 1.89 -6.81
N THR A 438 -15.20 2.48 -6.90
CA THR A 438 -14.54 2.80 -8.17
C THR A 438 -14.21 1.55 -8.98
N LEU A 439 -13.70 0.49 -8.33
CA LEU A 439 -13.42 -0.78 -8.99
C LEU A 439 -14.71 -1.46 -9.48
N MET A 440 -15.79 -1.40 -8.70
CA MET A 440 -17.09 -1.99 -9.09
C MET A 440 -17.70 -1.23 -10.26
N TYR A 441 -17.63 0.10 -10.24
CA TYR A 441 -18.07 0.92 -11.36
C TYR A 441 -17.27 0.63 -12.63
N GLY A 442 -15.94 0.55 -12.55
CA GLY A 442 -15.11 0.21 -13.71
C GLY A 442 -15.40 -1.18 -14.28
N LYS A 443 -15.70 -2.16 -13.41
CA LYS A 443 -16.16 -3.49 -13.83
C LYS A 443 -17.49 -3.41 -14.57
N GLU A 444 -18.47 -2.66 -14.06
CA GLU A 444 -19.76 -2.47 -14.71
C GLU A 444 -19.59 -1.87 -16.12
N GLN A 445 -18.75 -0.84 -16.26
CA GLN A 445 -18.47 -0.23 -17.57
C GLN A 445 -17.76 -1.18 -18.52
N TYR A 446 -16.84 -2.00 -18.01
CA TYR A 446 -16.21 -3.07 -18.79
C TYR A 446 -17.25 -4.07 -19.33
N GLU A 447 -18.17 -4.55 -18.49
CA GLU A 447 -19.21 -5.50 -18.90
C GLU A 447 -20.19 -4.89 -19.91
N ARG A 448 -20.57 -3.61 -19.75
CA ARG A 448 -21.40 -2.88 -20.71
C ARG A 448 -20.73 -2.74 -22.07
N ARG A 449 -19.45 -2.36 -22.11
CA ARG A 449 -18.67 -2.25 -23.35
C ARG A 449 -18.59 -3.59 -24.07
N LYS A 450 -18.27 -4.65 -23.31
CA LYS A 450 -18.18 -6.00 -23.87
C LYS A 450 -19.51 -6.46 -24.49
N ALA A 451 -20.64 -6.21 -23.82
CA ALA A 451 -21.95 -6.55 -24.37
C ALA A 451 -22.26 -5.79 -25.66
N TYR A 452 -21.92 -4.50 -25.73
CA TYR A 452 -22.08 -3.69 -26.93
C TYR A 452 -21.21 -4.13 -28.11
N GLU A 453 -19.98 -4.62 -27.85
CA GLU A 453 -19.07 -5.13 -28.88
C GLU A 453 -19.47 -6.53 -29.40
N GLU A 454 -20.32 -7.26 -28.67
CA GLU A 454 -20.86 -8.57 -29.05
C GLU A 454 -22.17 -8.49 -29.87
N GLU A 455 -22.82 -7.31 -29.89
CA GLU A 455 -23.96 -6.97 -30.76
C GLU A 455 -23.51 -6.53 -32.16
#